data_AF-A0A6G1X492-F1
#
_entry.id   AF-A0A6G1X492-F1
#
_cell.length_a   1.000
_cell.length_b   1.000
_cell.length_c   1.000
_cell.angle_alpha   90.00
_cell.angle_beta   90.00
_cell.angle_gamma   90.00
#
_symmetry.space_group_name_H-M   'P 1'
#
loop_
_entity.id
_entity.type
_entity.pdbx_description
1 polymer ?
#
loop_
_entity_poly.entity_id
_entity_poly.type
_entity_poly.pdbx_seq_one_letter_code
_entity_poly.pdbx_strand_id
1 'polypeptide(L)'
;MDEEKQRRHLAMMLGHIGLLLFGLAMMRFMEEFDDTLGQGLVLFGILFLGPYLKFLEKRAGVTKMEANIFSGLLVLGITISGILILF
;
A
#
# COMPACT_ATOMS: atom_id res chain seq x y z
N MET A 1 7.57 2.47 -26.76
CA MET A 1 8.08 2.34 -25.38
C MET A 1 7.73 0.94 -24.92
N ASP A 2 8.66 0.19 -24.34
CA ASP A 2 8.43 -1.22 -23.98
C ASP A 2 7.34 -1.32 -22.90
N GLU A 3 6.28 -2.11 -23.13
CA GLU A 3 5.09 -2.18 -22.27
C GLU A 3 5.45 -2.62 -20.84
N GLU A 4 6.46 -3.48 -20.71
CA GLU A 4 6.94 -3.94 -19.41
C GLU A 4 7.61 -2.80 -18.64
N LYS A 5 8.39 -1.97 -19.33
CA LYS A 5 9.05 -0.79 -18.75
C LYS A 5 8.01 0.24 -18.30
N GLN A 6 6.93 0.43 -19.06
CA GLN A 6 5.82 1.30 -18.70
C GLN A 6 5.07 0.79 -17.46
N ARG A 7 4.71 -0.50 -17.41
CA ARG A 7 4.08 -1.12 -16.22
C ARG A 7 4.93 -0.96 -14.97
N ARG A 8 6.25 -1.16 -15.08
CA ARG A 8 7.19 -0.96 -13.96
C ARG A 8 7.22 0.49 -13.49
N HIS A 9 7.22 1.44 -14.41
CA HIS A 9 7.24 2.86 -14.05
C HIS A 9 5.95 3.30 -13.35
N LEU A 10 4.80 2.81 -13.82
CA LEU A 10 3.51 3.01 -13.17
C LEU A 10 3.48 2.40 -11.76
N ALA A 11 3.99 1.18 -11.58
CA ALA A 11 4.07 0.55 -10.26
C ALA A 11 4.95 1.35 -9.28
N MET A 12 6.07 1.92 -9.74
CA MET A 12 6.89 2.81 -8.93
C MET A 12 6.17 4.11 -8.57
N MET A 13 5.51 4.76 -9.53
CA MET A 13 4.75 5.99 -9.25
C MET A 13 3.64 5.74 -8.24
N LEU A 14 2.83 4.68 -8.44
CA LEU A 14 1.78 4.29 -7.49
C LEU A 14 2.36 4.01 -6.11
N GLY A 15 3.46 3.28 -6.00
CA GLY A 15 4.13 3.03 -4.71
C GLY A 15 4.50 4.28 -3.93
N HIS A 16 5.08 5.28 -4.62
CA HIS A 16 5.45 6.55 -3.99
C HIS A 16 4.23 7.34 -3.56
N ILE A 17 3.17 7.37 -4.39
CA ILE A 17 1.88 7.97 -4.02
C ILE A 17 1.32 7.27 -2.78
N GLY A 18 1.35 5.94 -2.74
CA GLY A 18 0.89 5.14 -1.60
C GLY A 18 1.64 5.46 -0.31
N LEU A 19 2.98 5.59 -0.38
CA LEU A 19 3.82 6.01 0.73
C LEU A 19 3.48 7.42 1.24
N LEU A 20 3.23 8.37 0.34
CA LEU A 20 2.81 9.73 0.71
C LEU A 20 1.45 9.73 1.41
N LEU A 21 0.49 8.96 0.89
CA LEU A 21 -0.83 8.82 1.53
C LEU A 21 -0.73 8.20 2.92
N PHE A 22 0.12 7.19 3.09
CA PHE A 22 0.36 6.56 4.39
C PHE A 22 0.99 7.54 5.39
N GLY A 23 1.97 8.33 4.96
CA GLY A 23 2.56 9.39 5.77
C GLY A 23 1.56 10.45 6.17
N LEU A 24 0.70 10.88 5.24
CA LEU A 24 -0.37 11.84 5.52
C LEU A 24 -1.41 11.28 6.50
N ALA A 25 -1.75 10.00 6.35
CA ALA A 25 -2.65 9.31 7.27
C ALA A 25 -2.08 9.23 8.69
N MET A 26 -0.78 8.93 8.83
CA MET A 26 -0.12 8.93 10.14
C MET A 26 -0.14 10.31 10.80
N MET A 27 0.12 11.37 10.04
CA MET A 27 0.04 12.74 10.57
C MET A 27 -1.37 13.07 11.05
N ARG A 28 -2.38 12.67 10.29
CA ARG A 28 -3.79 12.89 10.62
C ARG A 28 -4.23 12.11 11.86
N PHE A 29 -3.74 10.88 12.01
CA PHE A 29 -3.99 10.07 13.20
C PHE A 29 -3.39 10.66 14.49
N MET A 30 -2.32 11.46 14.38
CA MET A 30 -1.77 12.19 15.53
C MET A 30 -2.65 13.36 15.97
N GLU A 31 -3.43 13.94 15.06
CA GLU A 31 -4.38 15.01 15.37
C GLU A 31 -5.74 14.46 15.82
N GLU A 32 -6.28 13.46 15.13
CA GLU A 32 -7.61 12.93 15.38
C GLU A 32 -7.67 11.42 15.10
N PHE A 33 -7.91 10.65 16.16
CA PHE A 33 -7.77 9.19 16.15
C PHE A 33 -8.91 8.48 15.40
N ASP A 34 -10.07 9.11 15.31
CA ASP A 34 -11.30 8.55 14.72
C ASP A 34 -11.71 9.24 13.41
N ASP A 35 -10.71 9.63 12.64
CA ASP A 35 -10.92 10.38 11.42
C ASP A 35 -11.10 9.44 10.22
N THR A 36 -12.33 9.35 9.71
CA THR A 36 -12.70 8.57 8.51
C THR A 36 -11.84 8.94 7.30
N LEU A 37 -11.42 10.21 7.15
CA LEU A 37 -10.52 10.62 6.07
C LEU A 37 -9.12 10.07 6.28
N GLY A 38 -8.63 10.06 7.52
CA GLY A 38 -7.36 9.42 7.89
C GLY A 38 -7.37 7.92 7.56
N GLN A 39 -8.44 7.22 7.92
CA GLN A 39 -8.63 5.80 7.61
C GLN A 39 -8.70 5.54 6.10
N GLY A 40 -9.37 6.41 5.34
CA GLY A 40 -9.41 6.35 3.88
C GLY A 40 -8.02 6.51 3.25
N LEU A 41 -7.21 7.44 3.75
CA LEU A 41 -5.82 7.63 3.31
C LEU A 41 -4.95 6.40 3.55
N VAL A 42 -5.11 5.71 4.70
CA VAL A 42 -4.43 4.42 4.96
C VAL A 42 -4.83 3.39 3.91
N LEU A 43 -6.13 3.28 3.62
CA LEU A 43 -6.66 2.26 2.72
C LEU A 43 -6.16 2.46 1.27
N PHE A 44 -6.20 3.70 0.76
CA PHE A 44 -5.61 4.04 -0.54
C PHE A 44 -4.08 3.89 -0.54
N GLY A 45 -3.41 4.22 0.58
CA GLY A 45 -1.97 4.01 0.76
C GLY A 45 -1.57 2.56 0.58
N ILE A 46 -2.25 1.63 1.27
CA ILE A 46 -2.01 0.18 1.18
C ILE A 46 -2.32 -0.33 -0.22
N LEU A 47 -3.41 0.13 -0.85
CA LEU A 47 -3.80 -0.28 -2.20
C LEU A 47 -2.71 0.05 -3.23
N PHE A 48 -2.11 1.24 -3.14
CA PHE A 48 -1.06 1.65 -4.06
C PHE A 48 0.33 1.07 -3.73
N LEU A 49 0.56 0.67 -2.48
CA LEU A 49 1.75 -0.07 -2.07
C LEU A 49 1.80 -1.50 -2.63
N GLY A 50 0.66 -2.15 -2.86
CA GLY A 50 0.62 -3.52 -3.36
C GLY A 50 1.39 -3.75 -4.68
N PRO A 51 1.07 -3.02 -5.77
CA PRO A 51 1.80 -3.11 -7.04
C PRO A 51 3.29 -2.79 -6.90
N TYR A 52 3.65 -1.87 -6.01
CA TYR A 52 5.02 -1.46 -5.74
C TYR A 52 5.83 -2.52 -5.02
N LEU A 53 5.28 -3.13 -3.97
CA LEU A 53 5.90 -4.22 -3.25
C LEU A 53 6.13 -5.42 -4.17
N LYS A 54 5.14 -5.76 -5.00
CA LYS A 54 5.28 -6.81 -6.02
C LYS A 54 6.38 -6.52 -7.04
N PHE A 55 6.58 -5.25 -7.38
CA PHE A 55 7.70 -4.82 -8.22
C PHE A 55 9.04 -4.95 -7.47
N LEU A 56 9.08 -4.57 -6.20
CA LEU A 56 10.26 -4.67 -5.35
C LEU A 56 10.68 -6.13 -5.15
N GLU A 57 9.74 -7.03 -4.88
CA GLU A 57 9.95 -8.47 -4.73
C GLU A 57 10.61 -9.08 -5.97
N LYS A 58 10.09 -8.73 -7.16
CA LYS A 58 10.68 -9.16 -8.44
C LYS A 58 12.11 -8.65 -8.65
N ARG A 59 12.44 -7.46 -8.13
CA ARG A 59 13.77 -6.86 -8.27
C ARG A 59 14.77 -7.37 -7.24
N ALA A 60 14.31 -7.62 -6.01
CA ALA A 60 15.13 -8.08 -4.90
C ALA A 60 15.37 -9.59 -4.90
N GLY A 61 14.75 -10.35 -5.83
CA GLY A 61 14.91 -11.79 -5.92
C GLY A 61 14.24 -12.54 -4.76
N VAL A 62 13.16 -11.96 -4.22
CA VAL A 62 12.44 -12.45 -3.04
C VAL A 62 11.85 -13.84 -3.31
N THR A 63 11.95 -14.73 -2.32
CA THR A 63 11.44 -16.10 -2.44
C THR A 63 9.90 -16.12 -2.45
N LYS A 64 9.29 -17.15 -3.07
CA LYS A 64 7.82 -17.29 -3.11
C LYS A 64 7.16 -17.30 -1.72
N MET A 65 7.88 -17.76 -0.69
CA MET A 65 7.38 -17.78 0.69
C MET A 65 7.28 -16.37 1.28
N GLU A 66 8.34 -15.58 1.15
CA GLU A 66 8.36 -14.17 1.59
C GLU A 66 7.29 -13.36 0.87
N ALA A 67 7.12 -13.58 -0.45
CA ALA A 67 6.11 -12.87 -1.22
C ALA A 67 4.67 -13.16 -0.76
N ASN A 68 4.42 -14.40 -0.33
CA ASN A 68 3.13 -14.78 0.26
C ASN A 68 2.92 -14.13 1.63
N ILE A 69 3.97 -13.97 2.43
CA ILE A 69 3.89 -13.28 3.74
C ILE A 69 3.54 -11.81 3.52
N PHE A 70 4.23 -11.12 2.61
CA PHE A 70 3.92 -9.71 2.30
C PHE A 70 2.52 -9.53 1.72
N SER A 71 2.10 -10.41 0.82
CA SER A 71 0.73 -10.38 0.27
C SER A 71 -0.32 -10.62 1.37
N GLY A 72 -0.06 -11.55 2.29
CA GLY A 72 -0.92 -11.78 3.45
C GLY A 72 -1.03 -10.56 4.36
N LEU A 73 0.11 -9.90 4.63
CA LEU A 73 0.16 -8.69 5.46
C LEU A 73 -0.67 -7.55 4.84
N LEU A 74 -0.59 -7.38 3.51
CA LEU A 74 -1.37 -6.38 2.78
C LEU A 74 -2.87 -6.65 2.87
N VAL A 75 -3.30 -7.90 2.68
CA VAL A 75 -4.72 -8.29 2.77
C VAL A 75 -5.26 -8.06 4.19
N LEU A 76 -4.48 -8.43 5.20
CA LEU A 76 -4.83 -8.16 6.60
C LEU A 76 -4.97 -6.66 6.87
N GLY A 77 -4.02 -5.84 6.40
CA GLY A 77 -4.08 -4.39 6.52
C GLY A 77 -5.35 -3.80 5.91
N ILE A 78 -5.70 -4.21 4.68
CA ILE A 78 -6.93 -3.76 4.00
C ILE A 78 -8.18 -4.19 4.79
N THR A 79 -8.20 -5.42 5.30
CA THR A 79 -9.36 -5.96 6.03
C THR A 79 -9.58 -5.21 7.33
N ILE A 80 -8.51 -4.95 8.08
CA ILE A 80 -8.57 -4.19 9.34
C ILE A 80 -9.02 -2.76 9.08
N SER A 81 -8.40 -2.06 8.12
CA SER A 81 -8.81 -0.69 7.77
C SER A 81 -10.24 -0.62 7.25
N GLY A 82 -10.69 -1.61 6.47
CA GLY A 82 -12.06 -1.67 5.97
C GLY A 82 -13.10 -1.91 7.08
N ILE A 83 -12.77 -2.76 8.06
CA ILE A 83 -13.61 -2.95 9.25
C ILE A 83 -13.66 -1.65 10.06
N LEU A 84 -12.52 -0.98 10.29
CA LEU A 84 -12.46 0.25 11.07
C LEU A 84 -13.32 1.38 10.50
N ILE A 85 -13.51 1.43 9.18
CA ILE A 85 -14.36 2.43 8.49
C ILE A 85 -15.87 2.14 8.68
N LEU A 86 -16.24 0.87 8.92
CA LEU A 86 -17.63 0.43 8.98
C LEU A 86 -18.26 0.51 10.39
N PHE A 87 -17.46 0.69 11.43
CA PHE A 87 -17.88 0.77 12.83
C PHE A 87 -17.62 2.17 13.38
#